data_AF-A0A059WXL3-F1
#
_entry.id   AF-A0A059WXL3-F1
#
_cell.length_a   1.000
_cell.length_b   1.000
_cell.length_c   1.000
_cell.angle_alpha   90.00
_cell.angle_beta   90.00
_cell.angle_gamma   90.00
#
_symmetry.space_group_name_H-M   'P 1'
#
loop_
_entity.id
_entity.type
_entity.pdbx_description
1 polymer ?
#
loop_
_entity_poly.entity_id
_entity_poly.type
_entity_poly.pdbx_seq_one_letter_code
_entity_poly.pdbx_strand_id
1 'polypeptide(L)'
;MSKNTVKYPYLPKDRKIQYIDYENEFIQAAKDFARHNSLDDNMPTGSVVVHGGKVIGRGANGSDYHRKHGCERVRRGIPTGQGYELCEGCHPKNHSEPKAISDAKARHPAVDLTKADLYLWGHWWACEPCWNAIQKAGIRHVYLAEDSHKTFNKSHPENIIGRQFSHN
;
A
#
# COMPACT_ATOMS: atom_id res chain seq x y z
N MET A 1 -11.27 20.39 15.55
CA MET A 1 -10.19 19.41 15.35
C MET A 1 -9.00 20.13 14.74
N SER A 2 -7.86 20.18 15.44
CA SER A 2 -6.67 20.85 14.90
C SER A 2 -6.24 20.14 13.61
N LYS A 3 -6.12 20.90 12.53
CA LYS A 3 -5.63 20.40 11.23
C LYS A 3 -4.13 20.17 11.35
N ASN A 4 -3.72 19.08 12.01
CA ASN A 4 -2.37 18.57 11.86
C ASN A 4 -2.23 18.05 10.43
N THR A 5 -1.66 18.87 9.56
CA THR A 5 -1.39 18.51 8.17
C THR A 5 -0.34 17.41 8.15
N VAL A 6 -0.73 16.18 7.77
CA VAL A 6 0.19 15.04 7.64
C VAL A 6 1.20 15.36 6.52
N LYS A 7 2.49 15.31 6.84
CA LYS A 7 3.58 15.50 5.86
C LYS A 7 3.99 14.15 5.29
N TYR A 8 3.53 13.85 4.07
CA TYR A 8 3.93 12.64 3.38
C TYR A 8 5.33 12.77 2.77
N PRO A 9 6.12 11.68 2.74
CA PRO A 9 7.42 11.67 2.05
C PRO A 9 7.29 11.95 0.55
N TYR A 10 6.17 11.54 -0.05
CA TYR A 10 5.80 11.89 -1.42
C TYR A 10 4.28 11.91 -1.57
N LEU A 11 3.78 12.90 -2.32
CA LEU A 11 2.42 12.98 -2.80
C LEU A 11 2.47 13.77 -4.12
N PRO A 12 2.00 13.22 -5.26
CA PRO A 12 2.01 13.97 -6.51
C PRO A 12 1.21 15.26 -6.39
N LYS A 13 1.60 16.29 -7.16
CA LYS A 13 0.84 17.54 -7.27
C LYS A 13 -0.61 17.21 -7.68
N ASP A 14 -1.57 17.91 -7.07
CA ASP A 14 -3.01 17.75 -7.32
C ASP A 14 -3.60 16.38 -6.93
N ARG A 15 -2.87 15.58 -6.16
CA ARG A 15 -3.39 14.36 -5.53
C ARG A 15 -3.68 14.59 -4.05
N LYS A 16 -4.64 13.82 -3.55
CA LYS A 16 -4.98 13.75 -2.13
C LYS A 16 -5.16 12.29 -1.74
N ILE A 17 -4.72 11.98 -0.54
CA ILE A 17 -5.09 10.74 0.14
C ILE A 17 -6.39 11.02 0.88
N GLN A 18 -7.36 10.13 0.70
CA GLN A 18 -8.61 10.15 1.45
C GLN A 18 -8.49 9.18 2.62
N TYR A 19 -9.10 9.54 3.74
CA TYR A 19 -9.20 8.67 4.91
C TYR A 19 -10.62 8.12 4.97
N ILE A 20 -10.74 6.87 5.36
CA ILE A 20 -12.01 6.19 5.56
C ILE A 20 -11.94 5.34 6.81
N ASP A 21 -13.09 5.11 7.42
CA ASP A 21 -13.23 4.28 8.62
C ASP A 21 -12.45 2.97 8.48
N TYR A 22 -11.77 2.56 9.56
CA TYR A 22 -10.99 1.33 9.58
C TYR A 22 -11.85 0.10 9.28
N GLU A 23 -13.11 0.08 9.73
CA GLU A 23 -14.09 -1.00 9.51
C GLU A 23 -14.71 -0.98 8.10
N ASN A 24 -14.31 -0.04 7.23
CA ASN A 24 -14.74 -0.05 5.84
C ASN A 24 -14.42 -1.40 5.17
N GLU A 25 -15.42 -1.97 4.50
CA GLU A 25 -15.33 -3.31 3.90
C GLU A 25 -14.14 -3.48 2.94
N PHE A 26 -13.72 -2.43 2.23
CA PHE A 26 -12.60 -2.49 1.30
C PHE A 26 -11.24 -2.36 2.00
N ILE A 27 -11.17 -1.63 3.11
CA ILE A 27 -10.00 -1.64 4.00
C ILE A 27 -9.85 -3.02 4.65
N GLN A 28 -10.95 -3.60 5.15
CA GLN A 28 -10.94 -4.95 5.72
C GLN A 28 -10.57 -6.01 4.66
N ALA A 29 -11.08 -5.88 3.42
CA ALA A 29 -10.67 -6.76 2.32
C ALA A 29 -9.16 -6.65 2.01
N ALA A 30 -8.58 -5.45 2.06
CA ALA A 30 -7.13 -5.27 1.91
C ALA A 30 -6.35 -5.85 3.09
N LYS A 31 -6.83 -5.68 4.32
CA LYS A 31 -6.27 -6.26 5.55
C LYS A 31 -6.23 -7.78 5.48
N ASP A 32 -7.36 -8.39 5.16
CA ASP A 32 -7.47 -9.85 5.06
C ASP A 32 -6.60 -10.40 3.94
N PHE A 33 -6.50 -9.70 2.80
CA PHE A 33 -5.60 -10.12 1.74
C PHE A 33 -4.14 -10.05 2.17
N ALA A 34 -3.72 -8.99 2.86
CA ALA A 34 -2.37 -8.85 3.41
C ALA A 34 -2.04 -9.96 4.42
N ARG A 35 -2.95 -10.24 5.35
CA ARG A 35 -2.80 -11.26 6.40
C ARG A 35 -2.42 -12.62 5.84
N HIS A 36 -3.01 -13.00 4.71
CA HIS A 36 -2.84 -14.33 4.14
C HIS A 36 -1.80 -14.41 3.01
N ASN A 37 -1.45 -13.28 2.38
CA ASN A 37 -0.65 -13.28 1.15
C ASN A 37 0.62 -12.43 1.20
N SER A 38 0.80 -11.59 2.23
CA SER A 38 2.05 -10.83 2.36
C SER A 38 3.20 -11.79 2.67
N LEU A 39 4.35 -11.52 2.06
CA LEU A 39 5.61 -12.21 2.33
C LEU A 39 6.59 -11.32 3.11
N ASP A 40 6.14 -10.17 3.61
CA ASP A 40 6.91 -9.27 4.47
C ASP A 40 6.46 -9.41 5.93
N ASP A 41 7.33 -9.97 6.76
CA ASP A 41 7.04 -10.24 8.18
C ASP A 41 7.04 -8.96 9.04
N ASN A 42 7.65 -7.86 8.56
CA ASN A 42 7.79 -6.63 9.34
C ASN A 42 6.66 -5.64 9.05
N MET A 43 6.37 -5.46 7.77
CA MET A 43 5.40 -4.49 7.25
C MET A 43 4.49 -5.16 6.23
N PRO A 44 3.64 -6.12 6.63
CA PRO A 44 2.64 -6.66 5.72
C PRO A 44 1.72 -5.53 5.25
N THR A 45 1.49 -5.46 3.94
CA THR A 45 0.58 -4.50 3.31
C THR A 45 -0.30 -5.20 2.28
N GLY A 46 -1.48 -4.62 2.08
CA GLY A 46 -2.48 -5.11 1.14
C GLY A 46 -3.13 -3.96 0.40
N SER A 47 -3.59 -4.24 -0.81
CA SER A 47 -4.28 -3.26 -1.65
C SER A 47 -5.41 -3.93 -2.40
N VAL A 48 -6.54 -3.23 -2.50
CA VAL A 48 -7.67 -3.66 -3.34
C VAL A 48 -8.09 -2.54 -4.29
N VAL A 49 -8.32 -2.90 -5.55
CA VAL A 49 -8.90 -2.02 -6.57
C VAL A 49 -10.41 -2.28 -6.60
N VAL A 50 -11.21 -1.23 -6.45
CA VAL A 50 -12.66 -1.29 -6.39
C VAL A 50 -13.26 -0.53 -7.56
N HIS A 51 -14.21 -1.14 -8.27
CA HIS A 51 -14.96 -0.51 -9.35
C HIS A 51 -16.44 -0.86 -9.21
N GLY A 52 -17.31 0.16 -9.20
CA GLY A 52 -18.75 -0.05 -9.02
C GLY A 52 -19.11 -0.79 -7.72
N GLY A 53 -18.40 -0.48 -6.62
CA GLY A 53 -18.59 -1.12 -5.32
C GLY A 53 -18.09 -2.55 -5.21
N LYS A 54 -17.35 -3.07 -6.20
CA LYS A 54 -16.84 -4.44 -6.21
C LYS A 54 -15.32 -4.46 -6.28
N VAL A 55 -14.70 -5.35 -5.50
CA VAL A 55 -13.25 -5.60 -5.59
C VAL A 55 -12.94 -6.33 -6.90
N ILE A 56 -12.23 -5.64 -7.79
CA ILE A 56 -11.79 -6.16 -9.09
C ILE A 56 -10.30 -6.50 -9.11
N GLY A 57 -9.49 -6.04 -8.16
CA GLY A 57 -8.05 -6.31 -8.07
C GLY A 57 -7.59 -6.48 -6.62
N ARG A 58 -6.62 -7.37 -6.36
CA ARG A 58 -6.01 -7.58 -5.04
C ARG A 58 -4.49 -7.74 -5.15
N GLY A 59 -3.75 -7.23 -4.18
CA GLY A 59 -2.29 -7.35 -4.12
C GLY A 59 -1.78 -7.28 -2.69
N ALA A 60 -0.75 -8.06 -2.39
CA ALA A 60 -0.03 -8.05 -1.12
C ALA A 60 1.48 -7.87 -1.38
N ASN A 61 2.17 -7.18 -0.48
CA ASN A 61 3.59 -6.91 -0.66
C ASN A 61 4.48 -8.13 -0.36
N GLY A 62 5.73 -8.01 -0.81
CA GLY A 62 6.80 -8.94 -0.49
C GLY A 62 7.15 -9.90 -1.64
N SER A 63 8.26 -10.58 -1.42
CA SER A 63 8.80 -11.68 -2.21
C SER A 63 9.59 -12.61 -1.29
N ASP A 64 10.05 -13.74 -1.80
CA ASP A 64 10.95 -14.64 -1.06
C ASP A 64 12.41 -14.14 -1.02
N TYR A 65 12.73 -13.07 -1.74
CA TYR A 65 14.09 -12.56 -1.89
C TYR A 65 14.72 -12.16 -0.55
N HIS A 66 13.99 -11.42 0.31
CA HIS A 66 14.53 -10.98 1.59
C HIS A 66 14.86 -12.16 2.53
N ARG A 67 14.06 -13.24 2.49
CA ARG A 67 14.32 -14.45 3.29
C ARG A 67 15.57 -15.18 2.81
N LYS A 68 15.81 -15.20 1.49
CA LYS A 68 16.97 -15.90 0.88
C LYS A 68 18.26 -15.09 0.90
N HIS A 69 18.17 -13.76 0.77
CA HIS A 69 19.31 -12.91 0.45
C HIS A 69 19.47 -11.71 1.38
N GLY A 70 18.53 -11.46 2.29
CA GLY A 70 18.46 -10.22 3.07
C GLY A 70 18.10 -9.00 2.22
N CYS A 71 18.17 -7.81 2.83
CA CYS A 71 17.85 -6.54 2.16
C CYS A 71 19.11 -5.68 1.98
N GLU A 72 19.50 -5.42 0.74
CA GLU A 72 20.69 -4.62 0.43
C GLU A 72 20.54 -3.15 0.83
N ARG A 73 19.33 -2.60 0.72
CA ARG A 73 19.03 -1.24 1.15
C ARG A 73 19.24 -1.05 2.65
N VAL A 74 18.84 -2.05 3.46
CA VAL A 74 19.07 -2.04 4.91
C VAL A 74 20.55 -2.12 5.23
N ARG A 75 21.30 -3.01 4.57
CA ARG A 75 22.76 -3.13 4.74
C ARG A 75 23.50 -1.82 4.47
N ARG A 76 23.01 -1.04 3.51
CA ARG A 76 23.58 0.25 3.10
C ARG A 76 22.97 1.46 3.81
N GLY A 77 22.04 1.27 4.76
CA GLY A 77 21.39 2.38 5.48
C GLY A 77 20.54 3.29 4.60
N ILE A 78 20.00 2.79 3.48
CA ILE A 78 19.21 3.59 2.54
C ILE A 78 17.84 3.94 3.17
N PRO A 79 17.41 5.21 3.16
CA PRO A 79 16.11 5.62 3.68
C PRO A 79 14.91 4.91 3.04
N THR A 80 13.81 4.82 3.80
CA THR A 80 12.54 4.32 3.27
C THR A 80 12.06 5.19 2.10
N GLY A 81 11.53 4.56 1.05
CA GLY A 81 11.09 5.27 -0.15
C GLY A 81 12.15 5.46 -1.24
N GLN A 82 13.42 5.13 -0.99
CA GLN A 82 14.53 5.40 -1.91
C GLN A 82 15.35 4.14 -2.27
N GLY A 83 16.02 4.15 -3.43
CA GLY A 83 16.99 3.13 -3.81
C GLY A 83 16.40 1.74 -4.07
N TYR A 84 15.17 1.66 -4.58
CA TYR A 84 14.46 0.40 -4.77
C TYR A 84 15.14 -0.53 -5.79
N GLU A 85 15.85 0.03 -6.76
CA GLU A 85 16.66 -0.67 -7.76
C GLU A 85 17.82 -1.48 -7.15
N LEU A 86 18.25 -1.12 -5.93
CA LEU A 86 19.37 -1.78 -5.25
C LEU A 86 18.98 -3.14 -4.63
N CYS A 87 17.68 -3.45 -4.53
CA CYS A 87 17.23 -4.68 -3.87
C CYS A 87 15.95 -5.21 -4.52
N GLU A 88 16.06 -6.38 -5.14
CA GLU A 88 14.93 -7.09 -5.77
C GLU A 88 13.75 -7.29 -4.81
N GLY A 89 14.01 -7.66 -3.54
CA GLY A 89 12.96 -7.80 -2.52
C GLY A 89 12.20 -6.51 -2.21
N CYS A 90 12.84 -5.35 -2.41
CA CYS A 90 12.22 -4.04 -2.27
C CYS A 90 11.68 -3.49 -3.59
N HIS A 91 11.89 -4.17 -4.72
CA HIS A 91 11.55 -3.62 -6.02
C HIS A 91 10.04 -3.29 -6.08
N PRO A 92 9.61 -2.16 -6.68
CA PRO A 92 8.21 -1.71 -6.58
C PRO A 92 7.21 -2.72 -7.14
N LYS A 93 7.60 -3.55 -8.11
CA LYS A 93 6.78 -4.69 -8.61
C LYS A 93 6.32 -5.66 -7.50
N ASN A 94 7.06 -5.71 -6.38
CA ASN A 94 6.76 -6.55 -5.23
C ASN A 94 5.83 -5.86 -4.22
N HIS A 95 5.46 -4.59 -4.43
CA HIS A 95 4.52 -3.86 -3.58
C HIS A 95 3.07 -4.22 -3.89
N SER A 96 2.17 -3.99 -2.93
CA SER A 96 0.77 -4.36 -3.05
C SER A 96 0.01 -3.56 -4.10
N GLU A 97 0.32 -2.27 -4.27
CA GLU A 97 -0.39 -1.36 -5.18
C GLU A 97 -0.26 -1.78 -6.66
N PRO A 98 0.96 -1.93 -7.23
CA PRO A 98 1.10 -2.37 -8.62
C PRO A 98 0.61 -3.81 -8.84
N LYS A 99 0.71 -4.70 -7.83
CA LYS A 99 0.14 -6.05 -7.92
C LYS A 99 -1.39 -6.01 -8.03
N ALA A 100 -2.06 -5.22 -7.18
CA ALA A 100 -3.52 -5.08 -7.23
C ALA A 100 -4.01 -4.48 -8.56
N ILE A 101 -3.29 -3.49 -9.10
CA ILE A 101 -3.57 -2.91 -10.42
C ILE A 101 -3.37 -3.93 -11.53
N SER A 102 -2.27 -4.71 -11.49
CA SER A 102 -2.00 -5.74 -12.48
C SER A 102 -3.07 -6.83 -12.47
N ASP A 103 -3.46 -7.28 -11.27
CA ASP A 103 -4.49 -8.28 -11.07
C ASP A 103 -5.86 -7.79 -11.55
N ALA A 104 -6.22 -6.52 -11.30
CA ALA A 104 -7.43 -5.91 -11.86
C ALA A 104 -7.44 -5.93 -13.40
N LYS A 105 -6.34 -5.52 -14.03
CA LYS A 105 -6.22 -5.49 -15.50
C LYS A 105 -6.27 -6.88 -16.12
N ALA A 106 -5.67 -7.87 -15.45
CA ALA A 106 -5.64 -9.25 -15.94
C ALA A 106 -7.02 -9.92 -15.85
N ARG A 107 -7.74 -9.73 -14.72
CA ARG A 107 -9.04 -10.36 -14.49
C ARG A 107 -10.20 -9.62 -15.15
N HIS A 108 -10.07 -8.30 -15.35
CA HIS A 108 -11.12 -7.43 -15.87
C HIS A 108 -10.59 -6.48 -16.96
N PRO A 109 -10.10 -7.00 -18.09
CA PRO A 109 -9.42 -6.20 -19.12
C PRO A 109 -10.32 -5.13 -19.77
N ALA A 110 -11.64 -5.29 -19.71
CA ALA A 110 -12.62 -4.35 -20.25
C ALA A 110 -13.03 -3.23 -19.27
N VAL A 111 -12.60 -3.29 -18.00
CA VAL A 111 -12.99 -2.28 -17.00
C VAL A 111 -12.13 -1.03 -17.11
N ASP A 112 -12.81 0.12 -17.14
CA ASP A 112 -12.19 1.44 -17.11
C ASP A 112 -11.73 1.78 -15.68
N LEU A 113 -10.43 1.59 -15.41
CA LEU A 113 -9.83 1.89 -14.11
C LEU A 113 -9.81 3.39 -13.76
N THR A 114 -10.14 4.30 -14.69
CA THR A 114 -10.30 5.72 -14.34
C THR A 114 -11.50 5.99 -13.43
N LYS A 115 -12.43 5.03 -13.37
CA LYS A 115 -13.62 5.01 -12.50
C LYS A 115 -13.44 4.09 -11.29
N ALA A 116 -12.23 3.59 -11.07
CA ALA A 116 -11.89 2.74 -9.94
C ALA A 116 -11.22 3.54 -8.82
N ASP A 117 -11.34 3.01 -7.62
CA ASP A 117 -10.72 3.50 -6.39
C ASP A 117 -9.72 2.46 -5.87
N LEU A 118 -8.70 2.92 -5.14
CA LEU A 118 -7.71 2.04 -4.52
C LEU A 118 -7.75 2.19 -3.00
N TYR A 119 -7.83 1.07 -2.29
CA TYR A 119 -7.85 1.02 -0.82
C TYR A 119 -6.60 0.30 -0.33
N LEU A 120 -5.91 0.89 0.64
CA LEU A 120 -4.61 0.43 1.11
C LEU A 120 -4.65 0.14 2.61
N TRP A 121 -4.25 -1.08 2.98
CA TRP A 121 -4.05 -1.48 4.36
C TRP A 121 -2.56 -1.70 4.64
N GLY A 122 -2.08 -1.33 5.83
CA GLY A 122 -0.64 -1.36 6.16
C GLY A 122 0.14 -0.13 5.66
N HIS A 123 -0.57 0.85 5.09
CA HIS A 123 0.00 2.05 4.50
C HIS A 123 -0.40 3.29 5.29
N TRP A 124 0.54 4.22 5.46
CA TRP A 124 0.24 5.61 5.83
C TRP A 124 0.51 6.62 4.70
N TRP A 125 1.07 6.12 3.59
CA TRP A 125 1.28 6.80 2.30
C TRP A 125 1.63 5.72 1.26
N ALA A 126 1.67 6.12 -0.02
CA ALA A 126 2.18 5.29 -1.12
C ALA A 126 3.48 5.90 -1.66
N CYS A 127 4.47 5.07 -2.00
CA CYS A 127 5.74 5.58 -2.52
C CYS A 127 5.60 6.14 -3.94
N GLU A 128 6.58 6.93 -4.39
CA GLU A 128 6.56 7.53 -5.72
C GLU A 128 6.34 6.52 -6.86
N PRO A 129 7.06 5.37 -6.93
CA PRO A 129 6.77 4.34 -7.93
C PRO A 129 5.33 3.80 -7.90
N CYS A 130 4.74 3.67 -6.70
CA CYS A 130 3.36 3.20 -6.56
C CYS A 130 2.36 4.26 -7.03
N TRP A 131 2.58 5.53 -6.67
CA TRP A 131 1.81 6.64 -7.25
C TRP A 131 1.93 6.71 -8.76
N ASN A 132 3.11 6.48 -9.34
CA ASN A 132 3.30 6.43 -10.77
C ASN A 132 2.47 5.29 -11.41
N ALA A 133 2.42 4.11 -10.77
CA ALA A 133 1.58 3.01 -11.22
C ALA A 133 0.08 3.34 -11.13
N ILE A 134 -0.36 3.96 -10.03
CA ILE A 134 -1.74 4.42 -9.80
C ILE A 134 -2.16 5.41 -10.89
N GLN A 135 -1.32 6.43 -11.13
CA GLN A 135 -1.58 7.46 -12.13
C GLN A 135 -1.59 6.89 -13.55
N LYS A 136 -0.66 5.99 -13.88
CA LYS A 136 -0.63 5.30 -15.18
C LYS A 136 -1.86 4.41 -15.39
N ALA A 137 -2.45 3.88 -14.33
CA ALA A 137 -3.72 3.14 -14.40
C ALA A 137 -4.94 4.07 -14.50
N GLY A 138 -4.78 5.37 -14.26
CA GLY A 138 -5.85 6.35 -14.28
C GLY A 138 -6.69 6.43 -13.01
N ILE A 139 -6.38 5.61 -11.99
CA ILE A 139 -7.08 5.61 -10.70
C ILE A 139 -6.88 6.98 -10.02
N ARG A 140 -7.97 7.61 -9.61
CA ARG A 140 -7.94 8.98 -9.04
C ARG A 140 -7.99 9.00 -7.53
N HIS A 141 -8.75 8.10 -6.91
CA HIS A 141 -8.95 8.09 -5.47
C HIS A 141 -8.15 6.98 -4.80
N VAL A 142 -7.41 7.37 -3.77
CA VAL A 142 -6.65 6.46 -2.92
C VAL A 142 -7.10 6.66 -1.48
N TYR A 143 -7.51 5.57 -0.85
CA TYR A 143 -8.06 5.54 0.50
C TYR A 143 -7.10 4.82 1.44
N LEU A 144 -6.84 5.44 2.59
CA LEU A 144 -6.20 4.82 3.74
C LEU A 144 -7.22 4.68 4.87
N ALA A 145 -6.98 3.72 5.76
CA ALA A 145 -7.66 3.68 7.04
C ALA A 145 -7.40 4.97 7.83
N GLU A 146 -8.41 5.45 8.56
CA GLU A 146 -8.27 6.50 9.56
C GLU A 146 -7.10 6.23 10.51
N ASP A 147 -6.43 7.30 10.94
CA ASP A 147 -5.25 7.26 11.80
C ASP A 147 -4.07 6.42 11.27
N SER A 148 -4.07 6.00 10.01
CA SER A 148 -2.94 5.26 9.40
C SER A 148 -1.59 5.99 9.51
N HIS A 149 -1.59 7.33 9.43
CA HIS A 149 -0.40 8.18 9.68
C HIS A 149 0.20 8.04 11.09
N LYS A 150 -0.55 7.50 12.05
CA LYS A 150 -0.09 7.10 13.37
C LYS A 150 0.24 5.61 13.41
N THR A 151 -0.70 4.77 12.97
CA THR A 151 -0.64 3.31 13.19
C THR A 151 0.39 2.61 12.30
N PHE A 152 0.63 3.11 11.08
CA PHE A 152 1.59 2.51 10.12
C PHE A 152 2.85 3.34 9.89
N ASN A 153 3.04 4.44 10.62
CA ASN A 153 4.27 5.22 10.57
C ASN A 153 5.25 4.77 11.64
N LYS A 154 6.38 4.19 11.22
CA LYS A 154 7.45 3.69 12.12
C LYS A 154 7.95 4.71 13.15
N SER A 155 7.91 6.00 12.81
CA SER A 155 8.40 7.06 13.68
C SER A 155 7.36 7.55 14.69
N HIS A 156 6.10 7.12 14.57
CA HIS A 156 5.03 7.57 15.44
C HIS A 156 4.94 6.67 16.68
N PRO A 157 4.79 7.21 17.91
CA PRO A 157 4.77 6.41 19.13
C PRO A 157 3.59 5.43 19.21
N GLU A 158 2.46 5.78 18.57
CA GLU A 158 1.23 4.96 18.55
C GLU A 158 1.21 3.91 17.42
N ASN A 159 2.35 3.62 16.80
CA ASN A 159 2.38 2.65 15.69
C ASN A 159 2.14 1.20 16.17
N ILE A 160 1.55 0.40 15.27
CA ILE A 160 1.22 -1.02 15.51
C ILE A 160 2.10 -1.95 14.68
N ILE A 161 3.25 -1.49 14.23
CA ILE A 161 4.14 -2.27 13.36
C ILE A 161 4.72 -3.45 14.16
N GLY A 162 4.70 -4.65 13.56
CA GLY A 162 4.94 -5.93 14.23
C GLY A 162 3.75 -6.46 15.02
N ARG A 163 2.65 -5.71 15.14
CA ARG A 163 1.41 -6.06 15.84
C ARG A 163 0.16 -5.81 15.01
N GLN A 164 0.30 -5.69 13.68
CA GLN A 164 -0.76 -5.21 12.80
C GLN A 164 -2.00 -6.12 12.77
N PHE A 165 -1.83 -7.39 13.16
CA PHE A 165 -2.89 -8.40 13.20
C PHE A 165 -3.18 -8.94 14.61
N SER A 166 -2.57 -8.36 15.65
CA SER A 166 -2.65 -8.87 17.03
C SER A 166 -3.96 -8.56 17.73
N HIS A 167 -4.83 -7.78 17.10
CA HIS A 167 -6.16 -7.44 17.60
C HIS A 167 -7.20 -7.74 16.51
N ASN A 168 -8.14 -8.64 16.84
CA ASN A 168 -9.39 -8.87 16.12
C ASN A 168 -10.50 -8.15 16.88
#